data_AF-A0A093CLJ3-F1
#
_entry.id   AF-A0A093CLJ3-F1
#
_cell.length_a   1.000
_cell.length_b   1.000
_cell.length_c   1.000
_cell.angle_alpha   90.00
_cell.angle_beta   90.00
_cell.angle_gamma   90.00
#
_symmetry.space_group_name_H-M   'P 1'
#
loop_
_entity.id
_entity.type
_entity.pdbx_description
1 polymer ?
#
loop_
_entity_poly.entity_id
_entity_poly.type
_entity_poly.pdbx_seq_one_letter_code
_entity_poly.pdbx_strand_id
1 'polypeptide(L)'
;GRKFNAGRVQRVLEGTLASTLGAAVYSPQGSTLLAQSLAELLRSHAKEVVPPRYKLVCQVVLGQQNQQSLLVASRALWDPESDSFASATFSNSSLFAVATVHGVYFE
;
A
#
# COMPACT_ATOMS: atom_id res chain seq x y z
N GLY A 1 -1.44 18.41 16.41
CA GLY A 1 -0.46 17.95 15.40
C GLY A 1 -1.07 17.98 14.01
N ARG A 2 -0.28 17.89 12.93
CA ARG A 2 -0.85 17.65 11.59
C ARG A 2 -1.40 16.21 11.56
N LYS A 3 -2.62 16.03 11.06
CA LYS A 3 -3.29 14.72 10.98
C LYS A 3 -2.82 13.92 9.76
N PHE A 4 -2.98 12.60 9.82
CA PHE A 4 -2.80 11.72 8.67
C PHE A 4 -3.74 12.12 7.52
N ASN A 5 -3.18 12.33 6.33
CA ASN A 5 -3.96 12.69 5.14
C ASN A 5 -4.05 11.50 4.18
N ALA A 6 -5.15 10.74 4.28
CA ALA A 6 -5.37 9.53 3.51
C ALA A 6 -5.27 9.77 1.99
N GLY A 7 -5.88 10.84 1.47
CA GLY A 7 -5.85 11.15 0.04
C GLY A 7 -4.44 11.49 -0.46
N ARG A 8 -3.60 12.13 0.36
CA ARG A 8 -2.19 12.37 -0.01
C ARG A 8 -1.40 11.07 -0.05
N VAL A 9 -1.57 10.20 0.95
CA VAL A 9 -0.89 8.91 1.01
C VAL A 9 -1.34 8.03 -0.16
N GLN A 10 -2.64 7.96 -0.45
CA GLN A 10 -3.19 7.20 -1.57
C GLN A 10 -2.53 7.57 -2.90
N ARG A 11 -2.37 8.87 -3.23
CA ARG A 11 -1.68 9.29 -4.47
C ARG A 11 -0.23 8.84 -4.52
N VAL A 12 0.45 8.83 -3.37
CA VAL A 12 1.83 8.29 -3.28
C VAL A 12 1.84 6.79 -3.55
N LEU A 13 0.88 6.04 -2.99
CA LEU A 13 0.76 4.60 -3.25
C LEU A 13 0.48 4.33 -4.73
N GLU A 14 -0.49 5.03 -5.32
CA GLU A 14 -0.86 4.91 -6.75
C GLU A 14 0.34 5.18 -7.67
N GLY A 15 1.07 6.29 -7.43
CA GLY A 15 2.26 6.63 -8.20
C GLY A 15 3.38 5.59 -8.08
N THR A 16 3.64 5.12 -6.86
CA THR A 16 4.68 4.11 -6.59
C THR A 16 4.33 2.75 -7.22
N LEU A 17 3.06 2.33 -7.12
CA LEU A 17 2.59 1.11 -7.75
C LEU A 17 2.72 1.19 -9.27
N ALA A 18 2.26 2.29 -9.88
CA ALA A 18 2.33 2.49 -11.33
C ALA A 18 3.79 2.49 -11.84
N SER A 19 4.70 3.19 -11.16
CA SER A 19 6.10 3.24 -11.56
C SER A 19 6.83 1.91 -11.41
N THR A 20 6.52 1.15 -10.36
CA THR A 20 7.23 -0.10 -10.02
C THR A 20 6.68 -1.29 -10.80
N LEU A 21 5.36 -1.36 -10.96
CA LEU A 21 4.67 -2.53 -11.52
C LEU A 21 4.25 -2.34 -12.99
N GLY A 22 4.37 -1.14 -13.57
CA GLY A 22 3.98 -0.84 -14.94
C GLY A 22 4.54 -1.83 -15.97
N ALA A 23 5.83 -2.15 -15.87
CA ALA A 23 6.52 -3.09 -16.75
C ALA A 23 6.79 -4.47 -16.11
N ALA A 24 6.33 -4.70 -14.88
CA ALA A 24 6.60 -5.94 -14.17
C ALA A 24 5.73 -7.09 -14.72
N VAL A 25 6.35 -8.26 -14.87
CA VAL A 25 5.66 -9.50 -15.27
C VAL A 25 5.58 -10.43 -14.07
N TYR A 26 4.40 -11.01 -13.84
CA TYR A 26 4.23 -11.97 -12.76
C TYR A 26 5.19 -13.17 -12.91
N SER A 27 5.92 -13.51 -11.83
CA SER A 27 6.61 -14.78 -11.72
C SER A 27 6.38 -15.39 -10.33
N PRO A 28 6.04 -16.69 -10.24
CA PRO A 28 5.85 -17.34 -8.94
C PRO A 28 7.09 -17.30 -8.04
N GLN A 29 8.29 -17.35 -8.63
CA GLN A 29 9.55 -17.38 -7.89
C GLN A 29 9.95 -15.99 -7.36
N GLY A 30 9.60 -14.92 -8.09
CA GLY A 30 9.96 -13.54 -7.74
C GLY A 30 8.89 -12.76 -7.01
N SER A 31 7.63 -13.23 -7.02
CA SER A 31 6.48 -12.49 -6.48
C SER A 31 6.59 -12.21 -4.98
N THR A 32 7.11 -13.15 -4.19
CA THR A 32 7.31 -12.97 -2.74
C THR A 32 8.28 -11.84 -2.45
N LEU A 33 9.45 -11.84 -3.10
CA LEU A 33 10.46 -10.79 -2.91
C LEU A 33 9.94 -9.45 -3.42
N LEU A 34 9.29 -9.44 -4.59
CA LEU A 34 8.68 -8.23 -5.15
C LEU A 34 7.66 -7.62 -4.20
N ALA A 35 6.77 -8.42 -3.61
CA ALA A 35 5.77 -7.94 -2.65
C ALA A 35 6.42 -7.36 -1.37
N GLN A 36 7.48 -8.00 -0.86
CA GLN A 36 8.22 -7.52 0.31
C GLN A 36 8.93 -6.19 0.02
N SER A 37 9.69 -6.12 -1.08
CA SER A 37 10.37 -4.89 -1.50
C SER A 37 9.39 -3.75 -1.77
N LEU A 38 8.24 -4.08 -2.39
CA LEU A 38 7.19 -3.10 -2.64
C LEU A 38 6.56 -2.58 -1.35
N ALA A 39 6.33 -3.45 -0.36
CA ALA A 39 5.80 -3.03 0.95
C ALA A 39 6.76 -2.07 1.68
N GLU A 40 8.06 -2.32 1.64
CA GLU A 40 9.06 -1.43 2.23
C GLU A 40 9.15 -0.10 1.47
N LEU A 41 9.16 -0.15 0.13
CA LEU A 41 9.19 1.04 -0.71
C LEU A 41 7.97 1.95 -0.46
N LEU A 42 6.77 1.38 -0.46
CA LEU A 42 5.53 2.10 -0.20
C LEU A 42 5.51 2.70 1.20
N ARG A 43 5.96 1.95 2.21
CA ARG A 43 6.10 2.45 3.58
C ARG A 43 7.05 3.63 3.64
N SER A 44 8.20 3.54 2.99
CA SER A 44 9.22 4.59 2.92
C SER A 44 8.65 5.86 2.27
N HIS A 45 8.04 5.76 1.09
CA HIS A 45 7.43 6.90 0.42
C HIS A 45 6.24 7.50 1.18
N ALA A 46 5.41 6.66 1.83
CA ALA A 46 4.33 7.16 2.68
C ALA A 46 4.87 7.96 3.87
N LYS A 47 6.00 7.54 4.46
CA LYS A 47 6.63 8.24 5.59
C LYS A 47 7.02 9.68 5.25
N GLU A 48 7.42 9.96 4.02
CA GLU A 48 7.78 11.31 3.55
C GLU A 48 6.60 12.29 3.51
N VAL A 49 5.37 11.78 3.41
CA VAL A 49 4.16 12.60 3.31
C VAL A 49 3.28 12.56 4.56
N VAL A 50 3.56 11.64 5.48
CA VAL A 50 2.87 11.49 6.76
C VAL A 50 3.55 12.34 7.83
N PRO A 51 2.78 13.05 8.68
CA PRO A 51 3.35 13.79 9.80
C PRO A 51 4.21 12.91 10.74
N PRO A 52 5.18 13.48 11.47
CA PRO A 52 5.87 12.75 12.52
C PRO A 52 4.86 12.24 13.57
N ARG A 53 5.28 11.25 14.39
CA ARG A 53 4.45 10.59 15.42
C ARG A 53 3.37 9.65 14.89
N TYR A 54 3.58 9.07 13.72
CA TYR A 54 2.76 7.97 13.19
C TYR A 54 3.61 6.71 12.98
N LYS A 55 3.14 5.57 13.51
CA LYS A 55 3.61 4.24 13.16
C LYS A 55 2.90 3.83 11.88
N LEU A 56 3.68 3.43 10.89
CA LEU A 56 3.15 2.98 9.60
C LEU A 56 3.21 1.46 9.48
N VAL A 57 2.09 0.85 9.12
CA VAL A 57 1.99 -0.56 8.76
C VAL A 57 1.55 -0.66 7.31
N CYS A 58 2.41 -1.23 6.46
CA CYS A 58 2.12 -1.44 5.04
C CYS A 58 1.86 -2.92 4.77
N GLN A 59 0.73 -3.22 4.13
CA GLN A 59 0.37 -4.54 3.63
C GLN A 59 0.26 -4.48 2.11
N VAL A 60 0.85 -5.46 1.44
CA VAL A 60 0.76 -5.62 -0.02
C VAL A 60 0.22 -7.01 -0.31
N VAL A 61 -0.81 -7.07 -1.15
CA VAL A 61 -1.30 -8.30 -1.79
C VAL A 61 -0.89 -8.22 -3.24
N LEU A 62 -0.10 -9.17 -3.71
CA LEU A 62 0.33 -9.27 -5.12
C LEU A 62 -0.04 -10.65 -5.66
N GLY A 63 -0.61 -10.69 -6.86
CA GLY A 63 -1.03 -11.94 -7.48
C GLY A 63 -1.03 -11.87 -9.00
N GLN A 64 -1.12 -13.05 -9.63
CA GLN A 64 -1.25 -13.16 -11.08
C GLN A 64 -2.60 -12.61 -11.54
N GLN A 65 -2.66 -11.94 -12.68
CA GLN A 65 -3.90 -11.56 -13.35
C GLN A 65 -4.31 -12.69 -14.31
N ASN A 66 -5.32 -13.47 -13.94
CA ASN A 66 -5.80 -14.63 -14.73
C ASN A 66 -7.33 -14.79 -14.63
N GLN A 67 -8.07 -13.70 -14.86
CA GLN A 67 -9.55 -13.67 -14.87
C GLN A 67 -10.22 -14.12 -13.55
N GLN A 68 -9.49 -14.14 -12.44
CA GLN A 68 -10.06 -14.37 -11.11
C GLN A 68 -10.61 -13.09 -10.48
N SER A 69 -11.57 -13.26 -9.57
CA SER A 69 -12.06 -12.17 -8.70
C SER A 69 -11.37 -12.20 -7.35
N LEU A 70 -11.14 -11.02 -6.76
CA LEU A 70 -10.55 -10.86 -5.43
C LEU A 70 -11.24 -9.71 -4.68
N LEU A 71 -11.53 -9.93 -3.39
CA LEU A 71 -11.92 -8.88 -2.46
C LEU A 71 -10.89 -8.80 -1.34
N VAL A 72 -10.34 -7.61 -1.10
CA VAL A 72 -9.47 -7.32 0.05
C VAL A 72 -10.24 -6.38 0.98
N ALA A 73 -10.44 -6.81 2.22
CA ALA A 73 -11.11 -6.02 3.25
C ALA A 73 -10.26 -5.98 4.52
N SER A 74 -10.34 -4.89 5.27
CA SER A 74 -9.70 -4.72 6.57
C SER A 74 -10.67 -4.08 7.57
N ARG A 75 -10.44 -4.34 8.86
CA ARG A 75 -11.11 -3.66 9.97
C ARG A 75 -10.04 -3.29 11.00
N ALA A 76 -10.23 -2.17 11.69
CA ALA A 76 -9.29 -1.67 12.69
C ALA A 76 -10.04 -1.27 13.96
N LEU A 77 -9.36 -1.40 15.10
CA LEU A 77 -9.75 -0.82 16.38
C LEU A 77 -8.70 0.25 16.72
N TRP A 78 -9.07 1.51 16.60
CA TRP A 78 -8.16 2.65 16.68
C TRP A 78 -8.91 3.96 16.97
N ASP A 79 -8.20 5.07 17.18
CA ASP A 79 -8.81 6.38 17.40
C ASP A 79 -9.23 7.00 16.04
N PRO A 80 -10.54 7.21 15.78
CA PRO A 80 -11.02 7.77 14.51
C PRO A 80 -10.61 9.23 14.29
N GLU A 81 -10.15 9.94 15.32
CA GLU A 81 -9.71 11.34 15.19
C GLU A 81 -8.26 11.48 14.72
N SER A 82 -7.40 10.51 15.06
CA SER A 82 -5.97 10.53 14.77
C SER A 82 -5.54 9.50 13.73
N ASP A 83 -6.12 8.31 13.78
CA ASP A 83 -5.67 7.13 13.04
C ASP A 83 -6.47 6.96 11.76
N SER A 84 -5.80 6.50 10.70
CA SER A 84 -6.43 6.33 9.41
C SER A 84 -5.63 5.39 8.52
N PHE A 85 -6.14 5.13 7.32
CA PHE A 85 -5.43 4.36 6.30
C PHE A 85 -5.61 4.97 4.93
N ALA A 86 -4.76 4.53 4.01
CA ALA A 86 -4.94 4.71 2.58
C ALA A 86 -4.76 3.35 1.89
N SER A 87 -5.52 3.13 0.82
CA SER A 87 -5.40 1.94 -0.02
C SER A 87 -5.32 2.33 -1.48
N ALA A 88 -4.54 1.59 -2.26
CA ALA A 88 -4.41 1.76 -3.70
C ALA A 88 -4.35 0.39 -4.39
N THR A 89 -4.85 0.34 -5.61
CA THR A 89 -4.85 -0.87 -6.44
C THR A 89 -4.19 -0.58 -7.78
N PHE A 90 -3.46 -1.55 -8.29
CA PHE A 90 -2.85 -1.53 -9.61
C PHE A 90 -3.07 -2.88 -10.29
N SER A 91 -3.21 -2.86 -11.61
CA SER A 91 -3.16 -4.08 -12.43
C SER A 91 -2.55 -3.80 -13.79
N ASN A 92 -1.90 -4.82 -14.34
CA ASN A 92 -1.46 -4.87 -15.72
C ASN A 92 -1.93 -6.18 -16.37
N SER A 93 -1.39 -6.53 -17.53
CA SER A 93 -1.77 -7.75 -18.26
C SER A 93 -1.39 -9.07 -17.57
N SER A 94 -0.46 -9.05 -16.60
CA SER A 94 0.09 -10.25 -15.97
C SER A 94 -0.14 -10.36 -14.46
N LEU A 95 -0.29 -9.23 -13.76
CA LEU A 95 -0.42 -9.17 -12.31
C LEU A 95 -1.39 -8.10 -11.84
N PHE A 96 -1.78 -8.21 -10.58
CA PHE A 96 -2.44 -7.17 -9.81
C PHE A 96 -1.69 -6.96 -8.47
N ALA A 97 -1.86 -5.78 -7.89
CA ALA A 97 -1.44 -5.47 -6.54
C ALA A 97 -2.46 -4.60 -5.82
N VAL A 98 -2.68 -4.89 -4.53
CA VAL A 98 -3.43 -4.04 -3.60
C VAL A 98 -2.49 -3.68 -2.45
N ALA A 99 -2.28 -2.38 -2.25
CA ALA A 99 -1.44 -1.86 -1.17
C ALA A 99 -2.29 -1.07 -0.18
N THR A 100 -2.15 -1.39 1.10
CA THR A 100 -2.82 -0.68 2.19
C THR A 100 -1.80 -0.21 3.20
N VAL A 101 -1.79 1.10 3.51
CA VAL A 101 -0.96 1.69 4.56
C VAL A 101 -1.87 2.21 5.67
N HIS A 102 -1.67 1.69 6.88
CA HIS A 102 -2.30 2.17 8.11
C HIS A 102 -1.33 3.12 8.82
N GLY A 103 -1.82 4.30 9.18
CA GLY A 103 -1.13 5.25 10.03
C GLY A 103 -1.79 5.29 11.41
N VAL A 104 -1.05 4.84 12.42
CA VAL A 104 -1.49 4.84 13.83
C VAL A 104 -0.66 5.85 14.58
N TYR A 105 -1.30 6.84 15.18
CA TYR A 105 -0.64 7.87 15.96
C TYR A 105 0.03 7.24 17.19
N PHE A 106 1.29 7.59 17.44
CA PHE A 106 2.02 7.16 18.62
C PHE A 106 2.67 8.38 19.26
N GLU A 107 2.28 8.65 20.51
CA GLU A 107 2.89 9.70 21.33
C GLU A 107 4.38 9.38 21.59
#